data_AF-A0A5C9BVA0-F1
#
_entry.id   AF-A0A5C9BVA0-F1
#
_cell.length_a   1.000
_cell.length_b   1.000
_cell.length_c   1.000
_cell.angle_alpha   90.00
_cell.angle_beta   90.00
_cell.angle_gamma   90.00
#
_symmetry.space_group_name_H-M   'P 1'
#
loop_
_entity.id
_entity.type
_entity.pdbx_description
1 polymer ?
#
loop_
_entity_poly.entity_id
_entity_poly.type
_entity_poly.pdbx_seq_one_letter_code
_entity_poly.pdbx_strand_id
1 'polypeptide(L)'
;MTYDNGLLPAALYKAYELIGNDRFLTVANISTAFLEHKCFKHDYLSLIGNQRWFIMNEGYELYAQQPIDAMAMVILYDCMYKLNRSKVASDKLQISFKWFLGFNDLDLPLYDTDTCGCNDGIEEFSINRNQGAESTIAYHLAWLIAAPYFEVDKKTTQRVLQFERFLN
;
A
#
# COMPACT_ATOMS: atom_id res chain seq x y z
N MET A 1 -4.22 12.87 -9.30
CA MET A 1 -4.24 11.79 -8.31
C MET A 1 -4.63 12.42 -7.00
N THR A 2 -5.63 11.84 -6.35
CA THR A 2 -6.14 12.29 -5.06
C THR A 2 -5.77 11.21 -4.07
N TYR A 3 -6.75 10.44 -3.60
CA TYR A 3 -6.60 9.35 -2.65
C TYR A 3 -7.05 8.03 -3.23
N ASP A 4 -6.58 6.97 -2.61
CA ASP A 4 -7.00 5.59 -2.84
C ASP A 4 -6.76 5.16 -4.30
N ASN A 5 -5.71 5.73 -4.91
CA ASN A 5 -5.51 5.67 -6.35
C ASN A 5 -5.30 4.22 -6.84
N GLY A 6 -4.84 3.32 -5.96
CA GLY A 6 -4.68 1.89 -6.22
C GLY A 6 -5.99 1.12 -6.40
N LEU A 7 -7.12 1.59 -5.83
CA LEU A 7 -8.39 0.87 -5.96
C LEU A 7 -8.96 0.89 -7.37
N LEU A 8 -8.70 1.93 -8.16
CA LEU A 8 -9.17 1.99 -9.54
C LEU A 8 -8.62 0.83 -10.40
N PRO A 9 -7.30 0.62 -10.51
CA PRO A 9 -6.77 -0.55 -11.19
C PRO A 9 -7.16 -1.87 -10.52
N ALA A 10 -7.26 -1.92 -9.18
CA ALA A 10 -7.70 -3.11 -8.47
C ALA A 10 -9.12 -3.56 -8.90
N ALA A 11 -10.05 -2.61 -8.96
CA ALA A 11 -11.41 -2.83 -9.42
C ALA A 11 -11.46 -3.32 -10.87
N LEU A 12 -10.58 -2.80 -11.74
CA LEU A 12 -10.49 -3.25 -13.13
C LEU A 12 -9.94 -4.67 -13.26
N TYR A 13 -8.91 -5.03 -12.49
CA TYR A 13 -8.45 -6.43 -12.42
C TYR A 13 -9.57 -7.35 -11.91
N LYS A 14 -10.31 -6.93 -10.89
CA LYS A 14 -11.44 -7.70 -10.37
C LYS A 14 -12.58 -7.83 -11.38
N ALA A 15 -12.89 -6.77 -12.13
CA ALA A 15 -13.89 -6.79 -13.19
C ALA A 15 -13.48 -7.75 -14.32
N TYR A 16 -12.19 -7.76 -14.69
CA TYR A 16 -11.66 -8.73 -15.64
C TYR A 16 -11.80 -10.17 -15.14
N GLU A 17 -11.46 -10.44 -13.87
CA GLU A 17 -11.60 -11.78 -13.26
C GLU A 17 -13.03 -12.32 -13.40
N LEU A 18 -14.03 -11.46 -13.23
CA LEU A 18 -15.45 -11.85 -13.22
C LEU A 18 -16.07 -11.92 -14.61
N ILE A 19 -15.66 -11.05 -15.54
CA ILE A 19 -16.35 -10.80 -16.81
C ILE A 19 -15.54 -11.32 -18.01
N GLY A 20 -14.22 -11.44 -17.87
CA GLY A 20 -13.32 -11.88 -18.95
C GLY A 20 -13.14 -10.86 -20.08
N ASN A 21 -13.47 -9.58 -19.88
CA ASN A 21 -13.32 -8.55 -20.91
C ASN A 21 -11.90 -7.96 -20.90
N ASP A 22 -11.11 -8.25 -21.92
CA ASP A 22 -9.71 -7.82 -22.06
C ASP A 22 -9.49 -6.31 -22.00
N ARG A 23 -10.52 -5.49 -22.26
CA ARG A 23 -10.44 -4.04 -22.09
C ARG A 23 -10.17 -3.67 -20.64
N PHE A 24 -10.78 -4.37 -19.68
CA PHE A 24 -10.53 -4.12 -18.26
C PHE A 24 -9.10 -4.47 -17.87
N LEU A 25 -8.59 -5.63 -18.32
CA LEU A 25 -7.20 -6.02 -18.09
C LEU A 25 -6.22 -5.00 -18.68
N THR A 26 -6.48 -4.55 -19.90
CA THR A 26 -5.65 -3.56 -20.58
C THR A 26 -5.58 -2.25 -19.80
N VAL A 27 -6.73 -1.70 -19.39
CA VAL A 27 -6.77 -0.46 -18.61
C VAL A 27 -6.18 -0.65 -17.21
N ALA A 28 -6.40 -1.80 -16.57
CA ALA A 28 -5.81 -2.14 -15.27
C ALA A 28 -4.27 -2.12 -15.35
N ASN A 29 -3.68 -2.75 -16.37
CA ASN A 29 -2.24 -2.78 -16.57
C ASN A 29 -1.67 -1.37 -16.82
N ILE A 30 -2.31 -0.57 -17.68
CA ILE A 30 -1.85 0.81 -17.99
C ILE A 30 -1.91 1.70 -16.75
N SER A 31 -3.02 1.67 -16.01
CA SER A 31 -3.18 2.47 -14.80
C SER A 31 -2.26 2.01 -13.67
N THR A 32 -2.05 0.70 -13.51
CA THR A 32 -1.05 0.14 -12.57
C THR A 32 0.35 0.66 -12.89
N ALA A 33 0.80 0.56 -14.15
CA ALA A 33 2.12 1.02 -14.55
C ALA A 33 2.30 2.54 -14.34
N PHE A 34 1.25 3.33 -14.58
CA PHE A 34 1.25 4.76 -14.29
C PHE A 34 1.41 5.04 -12.79
N LEU A 35 0.68 4.33 -11.93
CA LEU A 35 0.83 4.46 -10.48
C LEU A 35 2.21 4.03 -10.01
N GLU A 36 2.72 2.92 -10.53
CA GLU A 36 4.05 2.42 -10.17
C GLU A 36 5.15 3.43 -10.43
N HIS A 37 5.12 4.05 -11.61
CA HIS A 37 6.06 5.09 -11.99
C HIS A 37 6.02 6.31 -11.05
N LYS A 38 4.90 6.54 -10.36
CA LYS A 38 4.73 7.67 -9.44
C LYS A 38 4.94 7.32 -7.97
N CYS A 39 4.58 6.10 -7.57
CA CYS A 39 4.44 5.72 -6.17
C CYS A 39 5.54 4.79 -5.68
N PHE A 40 6.46 4.34 -6.54
CA PHE A 40 7.59 3.51 -6.13
C PHE A 40 8.91 4.21 -6.37
N LYS A 41 9.72 4.23 -5.32
CA LYS A 41 11.17 4.31 -5.44
C LYS A 41 11.70 2.86 -5.46
N HIS A 42 12.89 2.64 -5.99
CA HIS A 42 13.39 1.30 -6.35
C HIS A 42 13.15 0.21 -5.29
N ASP A 43 13.23 0.58 -4.01
CA ASP A 43 13.24 -0.30 -2.85
C ASP A 43 12.03 -0.13 -1.91
N TYR A 44 11.23 0.93 -2.03
CA TYR A 44 10.07 1.18 -1.16
C TYR A 44 8.93 1.94 -1.84
N LEU A 45 7.75 1.86 -1.22
CA LEU A 45 6.58 2.62 -1.63
C LEU A 45 6.75 4.08 -1.14
N SER A 46 6.67 5.03 -2.06
CA SER A 46 6.73 6.47 -1.80
C SER A 46 5.46 7.09 -2.38
N LEU A 47 4.43 7.21 -1.54
CA LEU A 47 3.10 7.63 -2.00
C LEU A 47 3.09 9.10 -2.40
N ILE A 48 2.16 9.47 -3.27
CA ILE A 48 1.95 10.89 -3.60
C ILE A 48 1.22 11.54 -2.42
N GLY A 49 1.79 12.64 -1.94
CA GLY A 49 1.22 13.45 -0.89
C GLY A 49 -0.04 14.20 -1.31
N ASN A 50 -0.88 14.57 -0.34
CA ASN A 50 -2.19 15.17 -0.59
C ASN A 50 -2.28 16.69 -0.37
N GLN A 51 -1.22 17.37 0.10
CA GLN A 51 -1.28 18.80 0.46
C GLN A 51 -1.61 19.70 -0.74
N ARG A 52 -1.25 19.28 -1.95
CA ARG A 52 -1.71 19.87 -3.22
C ARG A 52 -2.13 18.77 -4.18
N TRP A 53 -3.26 18.99 -4.83
CA TRP A 53 -3.79 18.04 -5.81
C TRP A 53 -2.81 17.95 -6.97
N PHE A 54 -2.50 16.74 -7.43
CA PHE A 54 -1.63 16.56 -8.59
C PHE A 54 -2.26 17.22 -9.83
N ILE A 55 -1.67 18.34 -10.28
CA ILE A 55 -1.97 18.98 -11.56
C ILE A 55 -0.98 18.45 -12.59
N MET A 56 -1.50 18.01 -13.74
CA MET A 56 -0.69 17.46 -14.82
C MET A 56 0.30 18.52 -15.33
N ASN A 57 1.60 18.21 -15.36
CA ASN A 57 2.76 19.08 -15.68
C ASN A 57 3.32 19.99 -14.57
N GLU A 58 2.86 19.85 -13.33
CA GLU A 58 3.52 20.48 -12.17
C GLU A 58 4.19 19.43 -11.27
N GLY A 59 5.16 19.87 -10.45
CA GLY A 59 5.79 19.00 -9.45
C GLY A 59 4.75 18.46 -8.46
N TYR A 60 4.99 17.26 -7.93
CA TYR A 60 4.13 16.68 -6.88
C TYR A 60 4.85 16.70 -5.54
N GLU A 61 4.10 16.94 -4.47
CA GLU A 61 4.65 16.91 -3.11
C GLU A 61 4.65 15.47 -2.61
N LEU A 62 5.73 15.10 -1.89
CA LEU A 62 5.91 13.78 -1.29
C LEU A 62 5.27 13.69 0.11
N TYR A 63 4.57 14.74 0.56
CA TYR A 63 4.14 14.93 1.94
C TYR A 63 2.62 14.95 2.10
N ALA A 64 2.13 14.53 3.26
CA ALA A 64 0.76 14.10 3.52
C ALA A 64 0.37 12.83 2.76
N GLN A 65 1.23 11.81 2.85
CA GLN A 65 0.90 10.45 2.41
C GLN A 65 -0.05 9.82 3.42
N GLN A 66 -1.08 9.09 2.96
CA GLN A 66 -2.07 8.51 3.86
C GLN A 66 -2.06 6.98 3.89
N PRO A 67 -2.41 6.38 5.05
CA PRO A 67 -2.65 4.94 5.21
C PRO A 67 -3.56 4.31 4.16
N ILE A 68 -4.61 5.01 3.72
CA ILE A 68 -5.57 4.50 2.74
C ILE A 68 -4.91 4.24 1.38
N ASP A 69 -3.95 5.07 0.97
CA ASP A 69 -3.23 4.87 -0.29
C ASP A 69 -2.32 3.64 -0.23
N ALA A 70 -1.65 3.40 0.90
CA ALA A 70 -0.85 2.20 1.10
C ALA A 70 -1.72 0.93 1.07
N MET A 71 -2.87 0.98 1.75
CA MET A 71 -3.88 -0.09 1.70
C MET A 71 -4.37 -0.34 0.26
N ALA A 72 -4.64 0.71 -0.51
CA ALA A 72 -5.06 0.62 -1.90
C ALA A 72 -4.04 -0.14 -2.76
N MET A 73 -2.75 0.13 -2.54
CA MET A 73 -1.67 -0.55 -3.25
C MET A 73 -1.57 -2.03 -2.85
N VAL A 74 -1.75 -2.37 -1.57
CA VAL A 74 -1.83 -3.76 -1.11
C VAL A 74 -2.98 -4.50 -1.80
N ILE A 75 -4.18 -3.89 -1.86
CA ILE A 75 -5.36 -4.47 -2.54
C ILE A 75 -5.10 -4.64 -4.04
N LEU A 76 -4.52 -3.64 -4.69
CA LEU A 76 -4.16 -3.68 -6.11
C LEU A 76 -3.30 -4.90 -6.44
N TYR A 77 -2.21 -5.09 -5.69
CA TYR A 77 -1.30 -6.19 -5.97
C TYR A 77 -1.86 -7.54 -5.56
N ASP A 78 -2.77 -7.61 -4.59
CA ASP A 78 -3.52 -8.84 -4.28
C ASP A 78 -4.44 -9.24 -5.45
N CYS A 79 -5.17 -8.29 -6.02
CA CYS A 79 -5.98 -8.51 -7.23
C CYS A 79 -5.12 -9.01 -8.39
N MET A 80 -3.98 -8.36 -8.64
CA MET A 80 -3.05 -8.77 -9.70
C MET A 80 -2.49 -10.18 -9.44
N TYR A 81 -2.09 -10.48 -8.21
CA TYR A 81 -1.56 -11.79 -7.83
C TYR A 81 -2.61 -12.90 -7.98
N LYS A 82 -3.87 -12.64 -7.62
CA LYS A 82 -4.96 -13.63 -7.74
C LYS A 82 -5.23 -14.03 -9.18
N LEU A 83 -5.02 -13.12 -10.14
CA LEU A 83 -5.21 -13.40 -11.57
C LEU A 83 -4.14 -14.31 -12.17
N ASN A 84 -2.86 -14.10 -11.85
CA ASN A 84 -1.75 -14.72 -12.60
C ASN A 84 -0.62 -15.30 -11.73
N ARG A 85 -0.76 -15.27 -10.39
CA ARG A 85 0.26 -15.73 -9.42
C ARG A 85 1.64 -15.09 -9.64
N SER A 86 1.68 -13.86 -10.16
CA SER A 86 2.92 -13.15 -10.45
C SER A 86 3.74 -12.92 -9.19
N LYS A 87 5.00 -13.39 -9.19
CA LYS A 87 5.95 -13.08 -8.12
C LYS A 87 6.12 -11.57 -7.93
N VAL A 88 6.15 -10.82 -9.04
CA VAL A 88 6.28 -9.34 -9.00
C VAL A 88 5.12 -8.73 -8.23
N ALA A 89 3.89 -9.21 -8.43
CA ALA A 89 2.73 -8.73 -7.68
C ALA A 89 2.86 -9.05 -6.18
N SER A 90 3.26 -10.27 -5.82
CA SER A 90 3.51 -10.64 -4.42
C SER A 90 4.60 -9.78 -3.77
N ASP A 91 5.71 -9.54 -4.46
CA ASP A 91 6.82 -8.74 -3.94
C ASP A 91 6.37 -7.29 -3.72
N LYS A 92 5.65 -6.72 -4.70
CA LYS A 92 5.10 -5.36 -4.62
C LYS A 92 4.07 -5.21 -3.51
N LEU A 93 3.20 -6.19 -3.32
CA LEU A 93 2.25 -6.26 -2.20
C LEU A 93 2.99 -6.16 -0.87
N GLN A 94 4.03 -6.98 -0.68
CA GLN A 94 4.82 -6.96 0.55
C GLN A 94 5.52 -5.62 0.76
N ILE A 95 6.07 -5.02 -0.30
CA ILE A 95 6.69 -3.68 -0.24
C ILE A 95 5.64 -2.63 0.16
N SER A 96 4.44 -2.68 -0.42
CA SER A 96 3.36 -1.75 -0.08
C SER A 96 2.94 -1.88 1.38
N PHE A 97 2.83 -3.10 1.92
CA PHE A 97 2.51 -3.28 3.33
C PHE A 97 3.64 -2.79 4.25
N LYS A 98 4.90 -2.98 3.86
CA LYS A 98 6.06 -2.54 4.64
C LYS A 98 6.11 -1.01 4.84
N TRP A 99 5.38 -0.23 4.04
CA TRP A 99 5.21 1.21 4.25
C TRP A 99 4.69 1.53 5.66
N PHE A 100 3.72 0.76 6.17
CA PHE A 100 3.18 0.92 7.53
C PHE A 100 4.22 0.63 8.63
N LEU A 101 5.23 -0.17 8.31
CA LEU A 101 6.28 -0.62 9.23
C LEU A 101 7.53 0.27 9.19
N GLY A 102 7.50 1.37 8.43
CA GLY A 102 8.61 2.30 8.33
C GLY A 102 9.48 2.13 7.09
N PHE A 103 9.17 1.25 6.15
CA PHE A 103 9.86 1.24 4.85
C PHE A 103 9.18 2.26 3.92
N ASN A 104 9.38 3.54 4.25
CA ASN A 104 8.75 4.70 3.63
C ASN A 104 9.72 5.89 3.61
N ASP A 105 9.26 7.04 3.11
CA ASP A 105 10.11 8.22 2.92
C ASP A 105 10.77 8.79 4.19
N LEU A 106 10.27 8.46 5.39
CA LEU A 106 10.84 8.96 6.65
C LEU A 106 11.54 7.88 7.49
N ASP A 107 11.57 6.63 7.05
CA ASP A 107 12.05 5.50 7.87
C ASP A 107 11.33 5.38 9.24
N LEU A 108 10.07 5.82 9.33
CA LEU A 108 9.30 5.85 10.57
C LEU A 108 8.03 4.99 10.47
N PRO A 109 7.74 4.12 11.47
CA PRO A 109 6.55 3.27 11.47
C PRO A 109 5.27 4.09 11.69
N LEU A 110 4.22 3.76 10.96
CA LEU A 110 2.89 4.32 11.17
C LEU A 110 2.04 3.47 12.10
N TYR A 111 2.21 2.15 12.09
CA TYR A 111 1.57 1.29 13.07
C TYR A 111 2.25 1.43 14.43
N ASP A 112 1.45 1.64 15.47
CA ASP A 112 1.87 1.74 16.85
C ASP A 112 1.51 0.45 17.58
N THR A 113 2.52 -0.27 18.05
CA THR A 113 2.34 -1.55 18.75
C THR A 113 1.72 -1.40 20.13
N ASP A 114 1.93 -0.25 20.78
CA ASP A 114 1.48 -0.04 22.16
C ASP A 114 -0.02 0.26 22.19
N THR A 115 -0.52 0.99 21.19
CA THR A 115 -1.94 1.31 21.06
C THR A 115 -2.71 0.38 20.14
N CYS A 116 -2.00 -0.43 19.35
CA CYS A 116 -2.55 -1.19 18.21
C CYS A 116 -3.25 -0.29 17.17
N GLY A 117 -2.93 1.01 17.14
CA GLY A 117 -3.48 1.99 16.20
C GLY A 117 -2.54 2.25 15.03
N CYS A 118 -3.04 2.97 14.02
CA CYS A 118 -2.23 3.45 12.91
C CYS A 118 -2.26 4.97 12.85
N ASN A 119 -1.09 5.58 12.80
CA ASN A 119 -0.90 7.01 12.67
C ASN A 119 -1.43 7.51 11.31
N ASP A 120 -2.03 8.69 11.32
CA ASP A 120 -2.79 9.32 10.23
C ASP A 120 -1.88 10.04 9.22
N GLY A 121 -0.84 9.33 8.77
CA GLY A 121 -0.02 9.72 7.63
C GLY A 121 1.35 10.33 7.95
N ILE A 122 2.08 10.56 6.86
CA ILE A 122 3.43 11.14 6.84
C ILE A 122 3.31 12.62 6.46
N GLU A 123 3.79 13.51 7.33
CA GLU A 123 3.95 14.94 7.09
C GLU A 123 5.38 15.27 6.63
N GLU A 124 5.71 16.55 6.43
CA GLU A 124 7.00 16.99 5.85
C GLU A 124 8.24 16.39 6.52
N PHE A 125 8.25 16.36 7.86
CA PHE A 125 9.38 15.85 8.65
C PHE A 125 8.93 14.99 9.84
N SER A 126 7.67 14.57 9.86
CA SER A 126 7.09 13.88 11.02
C SER A 126 5.92 12.98 10.63
N ILE A 127 5.43 12.22 11.61
CA ILE A 127 4.20 11.44 11.47
C ILE A 127 3.08 12.17 12.19
N ASN A 128 1.92 12.26 11.54
CA ASN A 128 0.69 12.67 12.21
C ASN A 128 0.24 11.56 13.16
N ARG A 129 0.41 11.78 14.47
CA ARG A 129 0.13 10.78 15.52
C ARG A 129 -1.36 10.57 15.82
N ASN A 130 -2.27 11.20 15.07
CA ASN A 130 -3.68 10.91 15.18
C ASN A 130 -3.92 9.44 14.79
N GLN A 131 -4.71 8.71 15.56
CA GLN A 131 -5.01 7.30 15.32
C GLN A 131 -6.51 7.13 15.10
N GLY A 132 -6.99 7.71 14.00
CA GLY A 132 -8.38 7.68 13.61
C GLY A 132 -8.85 6.28 13.17
N ALA A 133 -10.16 6.13 13.02
CA ALA A 133 -10.75 4.89 12.52
C ALA A 133 -10.26 4.55 11.10
N GLU A 134 -10.13 5.55 10.22
CA GLU A 134 -9.70 5.35 8.83
C GLU A 134 -8.30 4.74 8.75
N SER A 135 -7.31 5.38 9.38
CA SER A 135 -5.92 4.92 9.37
C SER A 135 -5.77 3.53 9.99
N THR A 136 -6.47 3.28 11.10
CA THR A 136 -6.44 2.02 11.83
C THR A 136 -7.08 0.88 11.01
N ILE A 137 -8.24 1.12 10.40
CA ILE A 137 -8.88 0.15 9.49
C ILE A 137 -7.99 -0.11 8.27
N ALA A 138 -7.38 0.94 7.70
CA ALA A 138 -6.50 0.79 6.54
C ALA A 138 -5.32 -0.15 6.83
N TYR A 139 -4.67 0.01 7.98
CA TYR A 139 -3.62 -0.90 8.43
C TYR A 139 -4.13 -2.34 8.58
N HIS A 140 -5.20 -2.55 9.34
CA HIS A 140 -5.67 -3.91 9.63
C HIS A 140 -6.18 -4.63 8.38
N LEU A 141 -6.86 -3.93 7.47
CA LEU A 141 -7.28 -4.52 6.20
C LEU A 141 -6.06 -4.88 5.34
N ALA A 142 -5.07 -3.99 5.26
CA ALA A 142 -3.82 -4.28 4.57
C ALA A 142 -3.09 -5.49 5.18
N TRP A 143 -3.07 -5.60 6.51
CA TRP A 143 -2.47 -6.75 7.21
C TRP A 143 -3.18 -8.06 6.91
N LEU A 144 -4.52 -8.09 6.98
CA LEU A 144 -5.30 -9.29 6.68
C LEU A 144 -5.05 -9.81 5.26
N ILE A 145 -4.82 -8.90 4.32
CA ILE A 145 -4.47 -9.24 2.95
C ILE A 145 -3.02 -9.70 2.85
N ALA A 146 -2.08 -9.01 3.53
CA ALA A 146 -0.65 -9.22 3.34
C ALA A 146 -0.05 -10.36 4.15
N ALA A 147 -0.61 -10.70 5.32
CA ALA A 147 -0.08 -11.74 6.19
C ALA A 147 0.23 -13.08 5.48
N PRO A 148 -0.68 -13.63 4.64
CA PRO A 148 -0.41 -14.88 3.92
C PRO A 148 0.78 -14.80 2.95
N TYR A 149 1.12 -13.60 2.48
CA TYR A 149 2.23 -13.40 1.55
C TYR A 149 3.59 -13.37 2.25
N PHE A 150 3.64 -13.14 3.56
CA PHE A 150 4.87 -13.17 4.36
C PHE A 150 5.24 -14.56 4.89
N GLU A 151 4.29 -15.49 4.95
CA GLU A 151 4.52 -16.87 5.43
C GLU A 151 5.32 -17.73 4.44
N VAL A 152 5.37 -17.32 3.16
CA VAL A 152 6.16 -18.00 2.11
C VAL A 152 7.67 -17.76 2.30
N ASP A 153 8.07 -16.73 3.04
CA ASP A 153 9.47 -16.40 3.34
C ASP A 153 9.75 -16.43 4.85
N LYS A 154 10.10 -17.62 5.36
CA LYS A 154 10.26 -17.95 6.80
C LYS A 154 11.16 -17.00 7.60
N LYS A 155 12.08 -16.25 6.96
CA LYS A 155 12.94 -15.27 7.64
C LYS A 155 12.23 -13.93 7.88
N THR A 156 11.38 -13.50 6.96
CA THR A 156 10.57 -12.28 7.10
C THR A 156 9.42 -12.52 8.06
N THR A 157 8.80 -13.72 8.01
CA THR A 157 7.79 -14.16 8.98
C THR A 157 8.33 -14.07 10.42
N GLN A 158 9.60 -14.38 10.69
CA GLN A 158 10.16 -14.29 12.04
C GLN A 158 10.24 -12.86 12.60
N ARG A 159 10.50 -11.84 11.77
CA ARG A 159 10.51 -10.43 12.22
C ARG A 159 9.09 -9.91 12.44
N VAL A 160 8.15 -10.31 11.58
CA VAL A 160 6.73 -9.93 11.70
C VAL A 160 6.06 -10.65 12.89
N LEU A 161 6.34 -11.95 13.08
CA LEU A 161 5.91 -12.72 14.25
C LEU A 161 6.60 -12.29 15.54
N GLN A 162 7.84 -11.76 15.48
CA GLN A 162 8.46 -11.11 16.65
C GLN A 162 7.73 -9.83 17.02
N PHE A 163 7.21 -9.08 16.05
CA PHE A 163 6.28 -7.97 16.28
C PHE A 163 4.98 -8.46 16.96
N GLU A 164 4.42 -9.59 16.53
CA GLU A 164 3.21 -10.17 17.14
C GLU A 164 3.44 -10.78 18.54
N ARG A 165 4.65 -11.23 18.88
CA ARG A 165 4.97 -11.74 20.23
C ARG A 165 4.94 -10.67 21.31
N PHE A 166 4.92 -9.39 20.96
CA PHE A 166 4.66 -8.29 21.90
C PHE A 166 3.17 -8.00 22.09
N LEU A 167 2.27 -8.69 21.38
CA LEU A 167 0.81 -8.52 21.43
C LEU A 167 0.08 -9.57 22.30
N ASN A 168 0.81 -10.47 22.98
CA ASN A 168 0.26 -11.43 23.94
C ASN A 168 0.98 -11.36 25.29
#